data_AF-A0A0E9MT52-F1
#
_entry.id   AF-A0A0E9MT52-F1
#
_cell.length_a   1.000
_cell.length_b   1.000
_cell.length_c   1.000
_cell.angle_alpha   90.00
_cell.angle_beta   90.00
_cell.angle_gamma   90.00
#
_symmetry.space_group_name_H-M   'P 1'
#
loop_
_entity.id
_entity.type
_entity.pdbx_description
1 polymer ?
#
loop_
_entity_poly.entity_id
_entity_poly.type
_entity_poly.pdbx_seq_one_letter_code
_entity_poly.pdbx_strand_id
1 'polypeptide(L)'
;MNWIEQYWVLIVLGVIVVLVALWWLVGSGKRVEADKPAATLEKREEVSPIVAGPAVAPIDVPPPVEIEPIKPEPEALVEPIHPIPAGAPDELTRMKGVGPKVAALLNGLGVTRFDQIAAWNDADVARVDAQLGAFKGRIARDQWVDQARLLAAGDTAGYEAKFGKLG
;
A
#
# COMPACT_ATOMS: atom_id res chain seq x y z
N MET A 1 53.21 34.03 -1.57
CA MET A 1 52.01 34.36 -2.36
C MET A 1 51.07 33.15 -2.37
N ASN A 2 50.18 33.02 -1.38
CA ASN A 2 49.18 31.95 -1.34
C ASN A 2 47.84 32.50 -1.88
N TRP A 3 47.74 32.58 -3.20
CA TRP A 3 46.56 33.05 -3.93
C TRP A 3 45.25 32.35 -3.53
N ILE A 4 45.32 31.10 -3.04
CA ILE A 4 44.16 30.31 -2.61
C ILE A 4 43.50 30.89 -1.35
N GLU A 5 44.28 31.39 -0.38
CA GLU A 5 43.76 32.02 0.85
C GLU A 5 43.07 33.36 0.59
N GLN A 6 43.35 34.00 -0.55
CA GLN A 6 42.75 35.27 -0.95
C GLN A 6 41.44 35.07 -1.73
N TYR A 7 41.31 33.97 -2.47
CA TYR A 7 40.16 33.72 -3.34
C TYR A 7 39.18 32.67 -2.82
N TRP A 8 39.45 32.02 -1.69
CA TRP A 8 38.53 31.02 -1.11
C TRP A 8 37.14 31.60 -0.83
N VAL A 9 37.04 32.87 -0.41
CA VAL A 9 35.75 33.57 -0.23
C VAL A 9 35.00 33.70 -1.56
N LEU A 10 35.70 34.01 -2.67
CA LEU A 10 35.07 34.09 -3.99
C LEU A 10 34.64 32.71 -4.51
N ILE A 11 35.41 31.66 -4.20
CA ILE A 11 35.06 30.28 -4.55
C ILE A 11 33.82 29.83 -3.78
N VAL A 12 33.76 30.07 -2.47
CA VAL A 12 32.59 29.76 -1.63
C VAL A 12 31.37 30.55 -2.09
N LEU A 13 31.53 31.83 -2.43
CA LEU A 13 30.45 32.67 -2.94
C LEU A 13 29.96 32.18 -4.31
N GLY A 14 30.85 31.75 -5.20
CA GLY A 14 30.49 31.13 -6.47
C GLY A 14 29.68 29.84 -6.30
N VAL A 15 30.08 28.98 -5.36
CA VAL A 15 29.35 27.73 -5.04
C VAL A 15 27.95 28.04 -4.50
N ILE A 16 27.81 29.04 -3.60
CA ILE A 16 26.51 29.45 -3.05
C ILE A 16 25.58 29.95 -4.16
N VAL A 17 26.07 30.76 -5.09
CA VAL A 17 25.26 31.28 -6.21
C VAL A 17 24.78 30.13 -7.12
N VAL A 18 25.64 29.15 -7.40
CA VAL A 18 25.28 27.96 -8.18
C VAL A 18 24.24 27.10 -7.46
N LEU A 19 24.36 26.93 -6.13
CA LEU A 19 23.38 26.19 -5.33
C LEU A 19 22.03 26.92 -5.27
N VAL A 20 22.02 28.25 -5.17
CA VAL A 20 20.78 29.06 -5.21
C VAL A 20 20.14 29.00 -6.60
N ALA A 21 20.93 29.04 -7.67
CA ALA A 21 20.43 28.89 -9.03
C ALA A 21 19.84 27.49 -9.28
N LEU A 22 20.50 26.43 -8.78
CA LEU A 22 19.98 25.06 -8.80
C LEU A 22 18.68 24.93 -7.99
N TRP A 23 18.61 25.57 -6.82
CA TRP A 23 17.41 25.58 -5.99
C TRP A 23 16.25 26.33 -6.67
N TRP A 24 16.54 27.44 -7.36
CA TRP A 24 15.53 28.21 -8.09
C TRP A 24 15.03 27.48 -9.35
N LEU A 25 15.90 26.71 -10.01
CA LEU A 25 15.55 25.87 -11.16
C LEU A 25 14.67 24.68 -10.77
N VAL A 26 14.88 24.10 -9.58
CA VAL A 26 14.04 23.03 -9.02
C VAL A 26 12.72 23.56 -8.44
N GLY A 27 12.69 24.81 -7.95
CA GLY A 27 11.51 25.44 -7.36
C GLY A 27 10.52 26.09 -8.34
N SER A 28 10.91 26.31 -9.60
CA SER A 28 10.10 27.07 -10.57
C SER A 28 9.26 26.18 -11.51
N GLY A 29 8.63 25.13 -10.96
CA GLY A 29 7.80 24.18 -11.70
C GLY A 29 6.34 24.14 -11.24
N LYS A 30 5.49 24.91 -11.95
CA LYS A 30 4.00 24.88 -12.00
C LYS A 30 3.21 25.51 -10.83
N ARG A 31 2.85 26.79 -11.01
CA ARG A 31 1.48 27.26 -10.74
C ARG A 31 0.79 27.50 -12.07
N VAL A 32 -0.25 26.71 -12.35
CA VAL A 32 -1.31 27.07 -13.29
C VAL A 32 -2.61 26.93 -12.50
N GLU A 33 -3.01 28.06 -11.93
CA GLU A 33 -4.38 28.35 -11.52
C GLU A 33 -5.14 28.73 -12.80
N ALA A 34 -6.16 27.96 -13.17
CA ALA A 34 -7.22 28.43 -14.06
C ALA A 34 -8.46 27.52 -13.93
N ASP A 35 -9.40 28.04 -13.14
CA ASP A 35 -10.81 28.19 -13.49
C ASP A 35 -11.79 27.04 -13.15
N LYS A 36 -12.70 27.40 -12.24
CA LYS A 36 -14.00 26.78 -11.98
C LYS A 36 -15.01 27.93 -12.07
N PRO A 37 -16.17 27.79 -12.73
CA PRO A 37 -17.35 27.23 -12.04
C PRO A 37 -18.18 26.31 -12.94
N ALA A 38 -18.63 25.13 -12.49
CA ALA A 38 -19.90 24.97 -11.76
C ALA A 38 -21.08 25.71 -12.43
N ALA A 39 -21.67 25.08 -13.45
CA ALA A 39 -22.99 25.43 -13.95
C ALA A 39 -23.95 24.24 -13.76
N THR A 40 -24.99 24.53 -12.97
CA THR A 40 -26.38 24.06 -13.14
C THR A 40 -26.76 22.69 -12.55
N LEU A 41 -27.27 22.77 -11.32
CA LEU A 41 -28.40 21.98 -10.84
C LEU A 41 -29.59 22.18 -11.79
N GLU A 42 -30.21 21.09 -12.25
CA GLU A 42 -31.66 20.87 -12.33
C GLU A 42 -31.95 19.64 -13.20
N LYS A 43 -32.39 18.55 -12.58
CA LYS A 43 -33.77 18.08 -12.76
C LYS A 43 -34.06 16.92 -11.80
N ARG A 44 -34.93 17.23 -10.84
CA ARG A 44 -35.70 16.31 -10.01
C ARG A 44 -36.63 15.51 -10.91
N GLU A 45 -36.64 14.19 -10.75
CA GLU A 45 -37.84 13.40 -11.02
C GLU A 45 -37.92 12.25 -10.01
N GLU A 46 -38.45 12.64 -8.87
CA GLU A 46 -39.11 11.77 -7.90
C GLU A 46 -40.51 11.48 -8.46
N VAL A 47 -40.82 10.23 -8.79
CA VAL A 47 -42.20 9.70 -8.78
C VAL A 47 -42.14 8.18 -8.66
N SER A 48 -42.44 7.69 -7.45
CA SER A 48 -43.10 6.38 -7.28
C SER A 48 -44.43 6.39 -8.03
N PRO A 49 -44.88 5.21 -8.50
CA PRO A 49 -46.02 4.67 -7.79
C PRO A 49 -45.86 3.19 -7.43
N ILE A 50 -46.22 2.93 -6.18
CA ILE A 50 -46.61 1.64 -5.64
C ILE A 50 -47.91 1.22 -6.35
N VAL A 51 -47.94 0.06 -7.03
CA VAL A 51 -49.17 -0.74 -7.20
C VAL A 51 -48.83 -2.24 -7.32
N ALA A 52 -49.24 -2.97 -6.28
CA ALA A 52 -49.83 -4.32 -6.27
C ALA A 52 -49.19 -5.49 -7.06
N GLY A 53 -48.81 -6.54 -6.32
CA GLY A 53 -48.45 -7.88 -6.83
C GLY A 53 -49.63 -8.68 -7.40
N PRO A 54 -49.45 -10.00 -7.69
CA PRO A 54 -49.46 -10.96 -6.58
C PRO A 54 -48.55 -12.21 -6.71
N ALA A 55 -48.21 -12.75 -5.53
CA ALA A 55 -48.11 -14.17 -5.15
C ALA A 55 -47.16 -15.11 -5.92
N VAL A 56 -46.05 -15.48 -5.25
CA VAL A 56 -45.50 -16.86 -5.28
C VAL A 56 -45.20 -17.29 -3.84
N ALA A 57 -45.49 -18.56 -3.58
CA ALA A 57 -45.74 -19.28 -2.33
C ALA A 57 -44.61 -19.25 -1.25
N PRO A 58 -44.94 -19.61 0.01
CA PRO A 58 -43.98 -19.56 1.13
C PRO A 58 -42.94 -20.66 0.97
N ILE A 59 -41.67 -20.27 0.93
CA ILE A 59 -40.57 -21.23 1.09
C ILE A 59 -40.39 -21.44 2.60
N ASP A 60 -40.67 -22.67 2.98
CA ASP A 60 -40.50 -23.32 4.27
C ASP A 60 -39.23 -22.84 4.99
N VAL A 61 -39.40 -22.41 6.24
CA VAL A 61 -38.30 -22.02 7.15
C VAL A 61 -37.77 -23.31 7.77
N PRO A 62 -36.56 -23.80 7.41
CA PRO A 62 -35.94 -24.85 8.19
C PRO A 62 -35.62 -24.31 9.61
N PRO A 63 -35.80 -25.13 10.66
CA PRO A 63 -35.66 -24.69 12.05
C PRO A 63 -34.26 -24.15 12.35
N PRO A 64 -34.10 -23.26 13.34
CA PRO A 64 -32.79 -22.78 13.76
C PRO A 64 -31.95 -23.96 14.23
N VAL A 65 -30.93 -24.34 13.46
CA VAL A 65 -29.92 -25.28 13.92
C VAL A 65 -28.96 -24.52 14.83
N GLU A 66 -28.99 -24.91 16.09
CA GLU A 66 -28.06 -24.58 17.16
C GLU A 66 -26.62 -24.51 16.62
N ILE A 67 -25.97 -23.34 16.76
CA ILE A 67 -24.56 -23.16 16.40
C ILE A 67 -23.73 -23.82 17.50
N GLU A 68 -23.40 -25.10 17.31
CA GLU A 68 -22.32 -25.73 18.09
C GLU A 68 -20.99 -25.05 17.74
N PRO A 69 -20.13 -24.76 18.73
CA PRO A 69 -18.89 -24.03 18.51
C PRO A 69 -17.96 -24.83 17.60
N ILE A 70 -17.69 -24.28 16.42
CA ILE A 70 -16.78 -24.85 15.43
C ILE A 70 -15.37 -24.85 16.04
N LYS A 71 -14.97 -26.01 16.56
CA LYS A 71 -13.58 -26.37 16.84
C LYS A 71 -12.81 -26.26 15.50
N PRO A 72 -11.71 -25.50 15.40
CA PRO A 72 -11.01 -25.33 14.14
C PRO A 72 -10.27 -26.63 13.79
N GLU A 73 -10.92 -27.47 12.98
CA GLU A 73 -10.31 -28.58 12.25
C GLU A 73 -9.61 -27.99 11.01
N PRO A 74 -8.32 -28.30 10.74
CA PRO A 74 -7.52 -27.58 9.75
C PRO A 74 -7.78 -28.12 8.34
N GLU A 75 -8.67 -27.50 7.59
CA GLU A 75 -8.91 -27.86 6.19
C GLU A 75 -7.91 -27.18 5.24
N ALA A 76 -7.06 -28.04 4.67
CA ALA A 76 -6.33 -27.93 3.41
C ALA A 76 -5.34 -26.76 3.26
N LEU A 77 -4.16 -26.99 3.85
CA LEU A 77 -2.89 -26.38 3.48
C LEU A 77 -2.68 -26.41 1.95
N VAL A 78 -2.75 -25.25 1.32
CA VAL A 78 -2.06 -25.00 0.04
C VAL A 78 -0.56 -25.23 0.33
N GLU A 79 0.08 -26.09 -0.46
CA GLU A 79 1.48 -26.45 -0.23
C GLU A 79 2.37 -25.19 -0.17
N PRO A 80 3.19 -25.01 0.88
CA PRO A 80 4.07 -23.85 1.00
C PRO A 80 5.09 -23.83 -0.14
N ILE A 81 5.16 -22.71 -0.86
CA ILE A 81 6.03 -22.54 -2.03
C ILE A 81 7.53 -22.50 -1.64
N HIS A 82 7.86 -22.33 -0.36
CA HIS A 82 9.22 -22.38 0.17
C HIS A 82 9.21 -22.91 1.61
N PRO A 83 10.35 -23.44 2.14
CA PRO A 83 10.49 -23.67 3.57
C PRO A 83 10.26 -22.34 4.29
N ILE A 84 9.12 -22.23 4.98
CA ILE A 84 8.78 -21.09 5.81
C ILE A 84 9.78 -21.08 6.97
N PRO A 85 10.60 -20.03 7.15
CA PRO A 85 11.34 -19.88 8.39
C PRO A 85 10.31 -19.89 9.54
N ALA A 86 10.50 -20.75 10.54
CA ALA A 86 9.60 -20.81 11.69
C ALA A 86 9.69 -19.49 12.49
N GLY A 87 8.55 -18.93 12.91
CA GLY A 87 8.49 -17.69 13.69
C GLY A 87 7.08 -17.13 13.82
N ALA A 88 6.89 -16.18 14.74
CA ALA A 88 5.61 -15.53 14.97
C ALA A 88 5.20 -14.67 13.75
N PRO A 89 3.89 -14.54 13.45
CA PRO A 89 3.40 -13.62 12.41
C PRO A 89 3.81 -12.17 12.68
N ASP A 90 4.16 -11.45 11.63
CA ASP A 90 4.48 -10.02 11.69
C ASP A 90 3.24 -9.16 11.40
N GLU A 91 3.30 -7.91 11.83
CA GLU A 91 2.27 -6.92 11.54
C GLU A 91 2.49 -6.29 10.15
N LEU A 92 2.03 -6.97 9.09
CA LEU A 92 2.25 -6.53 7.70
C LEU A 92 1.77 -5.10 7.39
N THR A 93 0.81 -4.58 8.17
CA THR A 93 0.31 -3.20 8.08
C THR A 93 1.34 -2.12 8.39
N ARG A 94 2.50 -2.48 8.98
CA ARG A 94 3.62 -1.55 9.19
C ARG A 94 4.25 -1.08 7.87
N MET A 95 4.12 -1.86 6.79
CA MET A 95 4.59 -1.44 5.46
C MET A 95 3.65 -0.40 4.85
N LYS A 96 4.20 0.67 4.29
CA LYS A 96 3.45 1.64 3.50
C LYS A 96 2.82 0.95 2.28
N GLY A 97 1.52 1.19 2.09
CA GLY A 97 0.75 0.62 0.98
C GLY A 97 0.07 -0.72 1.31
N VAL A 98 0.40 -1.35 2.45
CA VAL A 98 -0.25 -2.55 2.95
C VAL A 98 -1.31 -2.18 3.98
N GLY A 99 -2.55 -1.98 3.53
CA GLY A 99 -3.68 -1.74 4.42
C GLY A 99 -4.24 -3.04 5.03
N PRO A 100 -5.15 -2.95 6.03
CA PRO A 100 -5.72 -4.13 6.72
C PRO A 100 -6.31 -5.17 5.77
N LYS A 101 -6.96 -4.73 4.69
CA LYS A 101 -7.54 -5.62 3.67
C LYS A 101 -6.48 -6.38 2.87
N VAL A 102 -5.37 -5.71 2.52
CA VAL A 102 -4.25 -6.35 1.81
C VAL A 102 -3.52 -7.30 2.75
N ALA A 103 -3.28 -6.91 4.00
CA ALA A 103 -2.70 -7.79 5.01
C ALA A 103 -3.54 -9.06 5.20
N ALA A 104 -4.88 -8.94 5.28
CA ALA A 104 -5.77 -10.10 5.34
C ALA A 104 -5.66 -11.01 4.10
N LEU A 105 -5.58 -10.44 2.90
CA LEU A 105 -5.35 -11.21 1.67
C LEU A 105 -4.01 -11.95 1.70
N LEU A 106 -2.92 -11.26 2.06
CA LEU A 106 -1.59 -11.85 2.18
C LEU A 106 -1.57 -12.99 3.21
N ASN A 107 -2.17 -12.76 4.38
CA ASN A 107 -2.31 -13.80 5.41
C ASN A 107 -3.09 -15.02 4.89
N GLY A 108 -4.16 -14.79 4.12
CA GLY A 108 -4.92 -15.85 3.44
C GLY A 108 -4.11 -16.61 2.37
N LEU A 109 -3.08 -15.98 1.79
CA LEU A 109 -2.11 -16.62 0.90
C LEU A 109 -0.95 -17.31 1.63
N GLY A 110 -0.97 -17.36 2.97
CA GLY A 110 0.10 -17.90 3.80
C GLY A 110 1.31 -16.98 3.97
N VAL A 111 1.19 -15.72 3.54
CA VAL A 111 2.22 -14.69 3.69
C VAL A 111 1.90 -13.89 4.94
N THR A 112 2.63 -14.18 6.01
CA THR A 112 2.37 -13.64 7.36
C THR A 112 3.58 -12.91 7.95
N ARG A 113 4.74 -12.93 7.28
CA ARG A 113 5.99 -12.38 7.81
C ARG A 113 6.74 -11.49 6.82
N PHE A 114 7.52 -10.55 7.33
CA PHE A 114 8.35 -9.66 6.51
C PHE A 114 9.45 -10.40 5.77
N ASP A 115 10.09 -11.41 6.37
CA ASP A 115 11.14 -12.19 5.71
C ASP A 115 10.64 -12.97 4.49
N GLN A 116 9.40 -13.45 4.53
CA GLN A 116 8.77 -14.12 3.37
C GLN A 116 8.65 -13.15 2.18
N ILE A 117 8.22 -11.92 2.44
CA ILE A 117 8.06 -10.87 1.42
C ILE A 117 9.43 -10.37 0.95
N ALA A 118 10.39 -10.23 1.86
CA ALA A 118 11.76 -9.82 1.57
C ALA A 118 12.49 -10.80 0.64
N ALA A 119 12.14 -12.09 0.72
CA ALA A 119 12.68 -13.18 -0.09
C ALA A 119 12.04 -13.29 -1.49
N TRP A 120 10.97 -12.55 -1.78
CA TRP A 120 10.35 -12.59 -3.10
C TRP A 120 11.32 -12.14 -4.19
N ASN A 121 11.35 -12.92 -5.26
CA ASN A 121 11.91 -12.52 -6.55
C ASN A 121 10.81 -11.96 -7.47
N ASP A 122 11.17 -11.52 -8.67
CA ASP A 122 10.21 -10.92 -9.62
C ASP A 122 9.08 -11.87 -10.01
N ALA A 123 9.34 -13.19 -10.06
CA ALA A 123 8.32 -14.19 -10.35
C ALA A 123 7.33 -14.35 -9.18
N ASP A 124 7.82 -14.35 -7.94
CA ASP A 124 6.97 -14.37 -6.75
C ASP A 124 6.11 -13.11 -6.66
N VAL A 125 6.71 -11.95 -6.92
CA VAL A 125 5.99 -10.68 -6.99
C VAL A 125 4.89 -10.77 -8.03
N ALA A 126 5.18 -11.19 -9.26
CA ALA A 126 4.17 -11.30 -10.32
C ALA A 126 3.04 -12.29 -9.96
N ARG A 127 3.37 -13.42 -9.33
CA ARG A 127 2.41 -14.43 -8.89
C ARG A 127 1.49 -13.88 -7.80
N VAL A 128 2.05 -13.32 -6.72
CA VAL A 128 1.25 -12.78 -5.61
C VAL A 128 0.43 -11.58 -6.09
N ASP A 129 1.02 -10.70 -6.91
CA ASP A 129 0.35 -9.52 -7.44
C ASP A 129 -0.89 -9.88 -8.27
N ALA A 130 -0.84 -10.96 -9.05
CA ALA A 130 -1.99 -11.47 -9.79
C ALA A 130 -3.14 -11.93 -8.87
N GLN A 131 -2.83 -12.35 -7.63
CA GLN A 131 -3.81 -12.81 -6.64
C GLN A 131 -4.40 -11.65 -5.81
N LEU A 132 -3.85 -10.44 -5.90
CA LEU A 132 -4.30 -9.27 -5.12
C LEU A 132 -5.56 -8.58 -5.67
N GLY A 133 -6.06 -8.97 -6.85
CA GLY A 133 -7.27 -8.40 -7.45
C GLY A 133 -7.19 -6.88 -7.64
N ALA A 134 -8.05 -6.12 -6.95
CA ALA A 134 -8.08 -4.65 -7.03
C ALA A 134 -6.81 -3.94 -6.51
N PHE A 135 -5.94 -4.68 -5.83
CA PHE A 135 -4.67 -4.16 -5.28
C PHE A 135 -3.46 -4.53 -6.13
N LYS A 136 -3.68 -5.08 -7.32
CA LYS A 136 -2.62 -5.42 -8.28
C LYS A 136 -1.76 -4.20 -8.65
N GLY A 137 -0.47 -4.42 -8.84
CA GLY A 137 0.57 -3.43 -9.12
C GLY A 137 1.17 -2.77 -7.87
N ARG A 138 0.58 -2.96 -6.68
CA ARG A 138 1.04 -2.27 -5.46
C ARG A 138 2.35 -2.79 -4.92
N ILE A 139 2.62 -4.09 -5.09
CA ILE A 139 3.86 -4.71 -4.59
C ILE A 139 5.09 -3.97 -5.14
N ALA A 140 5.10 -3.70 -6.45
CA ALA A 140 6.18 -2.98 -7.11
C ALA A 140 6.09 -1.46 -6.90
N ARG A 141 4.90 -0.86 -7.07
CA ARG A 141 4.70 0.60 -6.95
C ARG A 141 5.10 1.12 -5.57
N ASP A 142 4.72 0.40 -4.53
CA ASP A 142 5.00 0.77 -3.15
C ASP A 142 6.27 0.08 -2.63
N GLN A 143 7.02 -0.65 -3.47
CA GLN A 143 8.30 -1.27 -3.12
C GLN A 143 8.22 -2.18 -1.87
N TRP A 144 7.21 -3.04 -1.77
CA TRP A 144 6.98 -3.86 -0.58
C TRP A 144 8.17 -4.76 -0.24
N VAL A 145 8.87 -5.30 -1.24
CA VAL A 145 10.04 -6.16 -1.03
C VAL A 145 11.17 -5.40 -0.32
N ASP A 146 11.45 -4.16 -0.73
CA ASP A 146 12.47 -3.31 -0.10
C ASP A 146 12.09 -2.93 1.34
N GLN A 147 10.82 -2.58 1.54
CA GLN A 147 10.29 -2.25 2.87
C GLN A 147 10.39 -3.44 3.81
N ALA A 148 9.96 -4.62 3.35
CA ALA A 148 10.00 -5.85 4.10
C ALA A 148 11.43 -6.27 4.46
N ARG A 149 12.41 -6.02 3.60
CA ARG A 149 13.84 -6.26 3.90
C ARG A 149 14.33 -5.45 5.09
N LEU A 150 13.99 -4.16 5.13
CA LEU A 150 14.39 -3.28 6.24
C LEU A 150 13.68 -3.68 7.54
N LEU A 151 12.38 -3.97 7.47
CA LEU A 151 11.59 -4.38 8.64
C LEU A 151 12.01 -5.75 9.18
N ALA A 152 12.29 -6.72 8.30
CA ALA A 152 12.79 -8.05 8.69
C ALA A 152 14.19 -7.98 9.33
N ALA A 153 15.01 -7.01 8.91
CA ALA A 153 16.31 -6.74 9.53
C ALA A 153 16.21 -5.95 10.85
N GLY A 154 15.01 -5.47 11.23
CA GLY A 154 14.81 -4.56 12.35
C GLY A 154 15.36 -3.14 12.11
N ASP A 155 15.75 -2.81 10.89
CA ASP A 155 16.32 -1.51 10.52
C ASP A 155 15.23 -0.45 10.35
N THR A 156 14.70 -0.01 11.49
CA THR A 156 13.68 1.03 11.52
C THR A 156 14.25 2.38 11.06
N ALA A 157 15.52 2.68 11.36
CA ALA A 157 16.16 3.92 10.94
C ALA A 157 16.30 4.00 9.40
N GLY A 158 16.77 2.93 8.77
CA GLY A 158 16.86 2.82 7.30
C GLY A 158 15.48 2.84 6.64
N TYR A 159 14.49 2.17 7.25
CA TYR A 159 13.10 2.24 6.78
C TYR A 159 12.60 3.68 6.80
N GLU A 160 12.73 4.39 7.92
CA GLU A 160 12.23 5.75 8.06
C GLU A 160 12.98 6.75 7.18
N ALA A 161 14.28 6.55 6.96
CA ALA A 161 15.06 7.37 6.04
C ALA A 161 14.57 7.25 4.58
N LYS A 162 14.13 6.07 4.15
CA LYS A 162 13.71 5.81 2.76
C LYS A 162 12.20 6.01 2.53
N PHE A 163 11.36 5.59 3.48
CA PHE A 163 9.90 5.50 3.33
C PHE A 163 9.12 6.42 4.29
N GLY A 164 9.82 7.13 5.19
CA GLY A 164 9.23 8.00 6.20
C GLY A 164 8.77 7.23 7.45
N LYS A 165 8.27 7.98 8.44
CA LYS A 165 7.93 7.43 9.76
C LYS A 165 6.92 6.28 9.68
N LEU A 166 7.20 5.23 10.46
CA LEU A 166 6.21 4.24 10.83
C LEU A 166 5.14 4.94 11.67
N GLY A 167 3.88 4.80 11.29
CA GLY A 167 2.75 5.50 11.91
C GLY A 167 1.52 4.62 11.91
#